data_AF-A0A2H3CPJ3-F1
#
_entry.id   AF-A0A2H3CPJ3-F1
#
_cell.length_a   1.000
_cell.length_b   1.000
_cell.length_c   1.000
_cell.angle_alpha   90.00
_cell.angle_beta   90.00
_cell.angle_gamma   90.00
#
_symmetry.space_group_name_H-M   'P 1'
#
loop_
_entity.id
_entity.type
_entity.pdbx_description
1 polymer ?
#
loop_
_entity_poly.entity_id
_entity_poly.type
_entity_poly.pdbx_seq_one_letter_code
_entity_poly.pdbx_strand_id
1 'polypeptide(L)'
;MTSTPFTVYRMAVCLYNGATSLDYQGPVELLGLRSTSIRKLFPDMLGANETNCAIDATYLANTLDPIVPLAGPKLLADQTYDDAKEQFDIILIPGGACSARKDASLPNL
;
A
#
# COMPACT_ATOMS: atom_id res chain seq x y z
N MET A 1 -23.09 -9.28 15.04
CA MET A 1 -22.13 -8.49 14.23
C MET A 1 -22.28 -7.05 14.67
N THR A 2 -21.35 -6.53 15.47
CA THR A 2 -21.31 -5.10 15.80
C THR A 2 -20.77 -4.36 14.59
N SER A 3 -21.60 -3.55 13.93
CA SER A 3 -21.18 -2.72 12.80
C SER A 3 -20.01 -1.83 13.23
N THR A 4 -18.91 -1.84 12.49
CA THR A 4 -17.85 -0.83 12.67
C THR A 4 -18.46 0.57 12.53
N PRO A 5 -18.22 1.50 13.46
CA PRO A 5 -18.91 2.80 13.50
C PRO A 5 -18.50 3.75 12.36
N PHE A 6 -17.55 3.33 11.53
CA PHE A 6 -16.97 4.07 10.41
C PHE A 6 -16.91 3.20 9.14
N THR A 7 -16.94 3.86 7.99
CA THR A 7 -16.70 3.23 6.69
C THR A 7 -15.23 2.82 6.57
N VAL A 8 -14.95 1.64 6.04
CA VAL A 8 -13.57 1.18 5.78
C VAL A 8 -13.34 1.18 4.27
N TYR A 9 -12.34 1.94 3.81
CA TYR A 9 -11.86 1.93 2.44
C TYR A 9 -10.64 1.02 2.31
N ARG A 10 -10.61 0.19 1.28
CA ARG A 10 -9.51 -0.75 0.99
C ARG A 10 -8.59 -0.14 -0.06
N MET A 11 -7.31 0.00 0.29
CA MET A 11 -6.29 0.51 -0.62
C MET A 11 -5.35 -0.62 -1.06
N ALA A 12 -5.28 -0.87 -2.36
CA ALA A 12 -4.24 -1.73 -2.93
C ALA A 12 -2.96 -0.92 -3.15
N VAL A 13 -1.83 -1.41 -2.65
CA VAL A 13 -0.49 -0.85 -2.91
C VAL A 13 0.25 -1.79 -3.86
N CYS A 14 0.39 -1.38 -5.12
CA CYS A 14 0.94 -2.23 -6.18
C CYS A 14 2.48 -2.17 -6.19
N LEU A 15 3.12 -3.16 -5.57
CA LEU A 15 4.57 -3.27 -5.48
C LEU A 15 5.17 -3.97 -6.71
N TYR A 16 6.37 -3.53 -7.08
CA TYR A 16 7.19 -4.14 -8.12
C TYR A 16 8.68 -3.82 -7.89
N ASN A 17 9.56 -4.66 -8.45
CA ASN A 17 11.00 -4.44 -8.35
C ASN A 17 11.39 -3.10 -8.99
N GLY A 18 12.21 -2.29 -8.30
CA GLY A 18 12.61 -0.96 -8.73
C GLY A 18 11.57 0.14 -8.50
N ALA A 19 10.48 -0.14 -7.77
CA ALA A 19 9.60 0.90 -7.24
C ALA A 19 10.38 1.86 -6.32
N THR A 20 10.06 3.14 -6.38
CA THR A 20 10.61 4.14 -5.47
C THR A 20 9.92 4.02 -4.12
N SER A 21 10.70 3.71 -3.09
CA SER A 21 10.19 3.50 -1.72
C SER A 21 9.33 4.63 -1.19
N LEU A 22 9.76 5.88 -1.41
CA LEU A 22 9.05 7.05 -0.92
C LEU A 22 7.65 7.20 -1.53
N ASP A 23 7.45 6.77 -2.78
CA ASP A 23 6.23 6.99 -3.54
C ASP A 23 5.06 6.15 -3.00
N TYR A 24 5.32 4.98 -2.40
CA TYR A 24 4.28 4.25 -1.66
C TYR A 24 4.34 4.51 -0.16
N GLN A 25 5.53 4.64 0.46
CA GLN A 25 5.61 4.82 1.91
C GLN A 25 5.01 6.15 2.37
N GLY A 26 5.19 7.24 1.61
CA GLY A 26 4.62 8.54 1.96
C GLY A 26 3.09 8.49 2.07
N PRO A 27 2.36 8.09 1.00
CA PRO A 27 0.91 7.95 1.05
C PRO A 27 0.44 6.89 2.06
N VAL A 28 1.14 5.75 2.18
CA VAL A 28 0.78 4.70 3.15
C VAL A 28 0.88 5.21 4.59
N GLU A 29 1.92 5.95 4.95
CA GLU A 29 2.04 6.52 6.30
C GLU A 29 0.90 7.50 6.56
N LEU A 30 0.68 8.45 5.64
CA LEU A 30 -0.35 9.48 5.79
C LEU A 30 -1.76 8.88 5.92
N LEU A 31 -2.11 7.93 5.05
CA LEU A 31 -3.44 7.32 5.02
C LEU A 31 -3.59 6.22 6.09
N GLY A 32 -2.50 5.48 6.36
CA GLY A 32 -2.44 4.38 7.32
C GLY A 32 -2.51 4.82 8.78
N LEU A 33 -2.15 6.07 9.10
CA LEU A 33 -2.47 6.69 10.40
C LEU A 33 -3.98 6.69 10.70
N ARG A 34 -4.83 6.47 9.69
CA ARG A 34 -6.29 6.37 9.83
C ARG A 34 -6.81 4.93 9.71
N SER A 35 -5.91 3.94 9.60
CA SER A 35 -6.26 2.52 9.49
C SER A 35 -7.06 2.02 10.69
N THR A 36 -7.76 0.91 10.48
CA THR A 36 -8.55 0.24 11.50
C THR A 36 -7.68 -0.18 12.69
N SER A 37 -6.42 -0.56 12.46
CA SER A 37 -5.49 -0.97 13.52
C SER A 37 -5.03 0.21 14.38
N ILE A 38 -4.63 1.32 13.76
CA ILE A 38 -4.23 2.55 14.48
C ILE A 38 -5.40 3.13 15.27
N ARG A 39 -6.60 3.18 14.67
CA ARG A 39 -7.85 3.58 15.36
C ARG A 39 -8.13 2.75 16.62
N LYS A 40 -7.85 1.45 16.59
CA LYS A 40 -8.03 0.55 17.74
C LYS A 40 -6.99 0.77 18.83
N LEU A 41 -5.73 1.02 18.44
CA LEU A 41 -4.62 1.24 19.37
C LEU A 41 -4.67 2.62 20.03
N PHE A 42 -5.12 3.64 19.30
CA PHE A 42 -5.11 5.03 19.73
C PHE A 42 -6.47 5.70 19.48
N PRO A 43 -7.53 5.28 20.20
CA PRO A 43 -8.89 5.79 19.98
C PRO A 43 -9.02 7.30 20.18
N ASP A 44 -8.17 7.89 21.03
CA ASP A 44 -8.20 9.32 21.38
C ASP A 44 -7.25 10.20 20.52
N MET A 45 -6.35 9.58 19.73
CA MET A 45 -5.44 10.31 18.83
C MET A 45 -6.19 11.00 17.69
N LEU A 46 -7.39 10.50 17.42
CA LEU A 46 -8.22 10.83 16.30
C LEU A 46 -9.39 11.69 16.80
N GLY A 47 -9.18 13.00 16.84
CA GLY A 47 -10.06 13.95 17.52
C GLY A 47 -11.49 14.02 16.97
N ALA A 48 -12.39 14.69 17.71
CA ALA A 48 -13.82 14.76 17.44
C ALA A 48 -14.25 15.33 16.06
N ASN A 49 -13.33 15.96 15.30
CA ASN A 49 -13.59 16.54 13.97
C ASN A 49 -13.09 15.67 12.82
N GLU A 50 -12.80 14.40 13.09
CA GLU A 50 -12.25 13.51 12.09
C GLU A 50 -13.28 12.92 11.13
N THR A 51 -12.88 12.77 9.87
CA THR A 51 -13.61 11.99 8.87
C THR A 51 -13.92 10.60 9.41
N ASN A 52 -15.20 10.20 9.36
CA ASN A 52 -15.70 8.93 9.90
C ASN A 52 -15.37 7.75 8.96
N CYS A 53 -14.10 7.60 8.60
CA CYS A 53 -13.61 6.51 7.76
C CYS A 53 -12.23 6.00 8.18
N ALA A 54 -11.95 4.73 7.88
CA ALA A 54 -10.64 4.13 7.96
C ALA A 54 -10.13 3.75 6.57
N ILE A 55 -8.80 3.68 6.42
CA ILE A 55 -8.14 3.23 5.19
C ILE A 55 -7.17 2.12 5.56
N ASP A 56 -7.44 0.91 5.06
CA ASP A 56 -6.59 -0.26 5.29
C ASP A 56 -5.86 -0.61 3.98
N ALA A 57 -4.55 -0.74 4.08
CA ALA A 57 -3.68 -1.06 2.94
C ALA A 57 -3.51 -2.58 2.80
N THR A 58 -3.42 -3.04 1.55
CA THR A 58 -3.01 -4.40 1.18
C THR A 58 -1.94 -4.29 0.10
N TYR A 59 -0.78 -4.90 0.33
CA TYR A 59 0.35 -4.87 -0.59
C TYR A 59 0.20 -5.99 -1.61
N LEU A 60 0.12 -5.60 -2.89
CA LEU A 60 -0.04 -6.52 -4.01
C LEU A 60 1.25 -6.59 -4.82
N ALA A 61 1.59 -7.76 -5.34
CA ALA A 61 2.67 -7.93 -6.30
C ALA A 61 2.34 -9.04 -7.31
N ASN A 62 3.20 -9.22 -8.33
CA ASN A 62 3.03 -10.30 -9.30
C ASN A 62 3.35 -11.69 -8.70
N THR A 63 4.22 -11.73 -7.69
CA THR A 63 4.68 -12.92 -6.97
C THR A 63 4.81 -12.59 -5.48
N LEU A 64 4.89 -13.61 -4.63
CA LEU A 64 5.19 -13.43 -3.19
C LEU A 64 6.70 -13.37 -2.89
N ASP A 65 7.54 -13.48 -3.91
CA ASP A 65 8.98 -13.24 -3.77
C ASP A 65 9.26 -11.82 -3.27
N PRO A 66 10.30 -11.60 -2.44
CA PRO A 66 10.63 -10.28 -1.95
C PRO A 66 10.87 -9.27 -3.06
N ILE A 67 10.13 -8.16 -3.00
CA ILE A 67 10.30 -7.00 -3.86
C ILE A 67 11.53 -6.22 -3.43
N VAL A 68 12.38 -5.88 -4.40
CA VAL A 68 13.56 -5.03 -4.22
C VAL A 68 13.24 -3.63 -4.75
N PRO A 69 12.98 -2.63 -3.90
CA PRO A 69 12.77 -1.26 -4.37
C PRO A 69 14.08 -0.66 -4.92
N LEU A 70 13.99 0.51 -5.57
CA LEU A 70 15.17 1.23 -6.07
C LEU A 70 16.17 1.56 -4.94
N ALA A 71 15.67 1.86 -3.75
CA ALA A 71 16.44 2.05 -2.53
C ALA A 71 15.61 1.64 -1.31
N GLY A 72 16.25 1.12 -0.27
CA GLY A 72 15.59 0.69 0.97
C GLY A 72 15.50 -0.83 1.15
N PRO A 73 14.75 -1.30 2.15
CA PRO A 73 14.65 -2.72 2.47
C PRO A 73 13.81 -3.47 1.43
N LYS A 74 14.05 -4.79 1.34
CA LYS A 74 13.16 -5.68 0.60
C LYS A 74 11.81 -5.76 1.32
N LEU A 75 10.74 -5.91 0.55
CA LEU A 75 9.37 -6.03 1.05
C LEU A 75 8.72 -7.32 0.58
N LEU A 76 7.89 -7.91 1.43
CA LEU A 76 6.98 -8.97 1.03
C LEU A 76 5.61 -8.35 0.73
N ALA A 77 4.97 -8.82 -0.33
CA ALA A 77 3.58 -8.52 -0.59
C ALA A 77 2.67 -9.41 0.28
N ASP A 78 1.46 -8.94 0.55
CA ASP A 78 0.45 -9.71 1.28
C ASP A 78 -0.17 -10.78 0.38
N GLN A 79 -0.40 -10.44 -0.89
CA GLN A 79 -1.04 -11.32 -1.87
C GLN A 79 -0.61 -11.02 -3.30
N THR A 80 -0.84 -11.97 -4.21
CA THR A 80 -0.61 -11.75 -5.65
C THR A 80 -1.81 -11.08 -6.32
N TYR A 81 -1.62 -10.50 -7.51
CA TYR A 81 -2.75 -9.97 -8.30
C TYR A 81 -3.76 -11.05 -8.70
N ASP A 82 -3.31 -12.28 -8.95
CA ASP A 82 -4.20 -13.39 -9.30
C ASP A 82 -5.03 -13.85 -8.10
N ASP A 83 -4.51 -13.73 -6.88
CA ASP A 83 -5.22 -14.09 -5.65
C ASP A 83 -6.16 -12.98 -5.17
N ALA A 84 -5.90 -11.73 -5.53
CA ALA A 84 -6.71 -10.57 -5.20
C ALA A 84 -8.03 -10.57 -5.98
N LYS A 85 -9.07 -11.22 -5.43
CA LYS A 85 -10.41 -11.30 -6.04
C LYS A 85 -11.36 -10.19 -5.59
N GLU A 86 -11.01 -9.45 -4.56
CA GLU A 86 -11.80 -8.35 -4.03
C GLU A 86 -11.75 -7.08 -4.92
N GLN A 87 -12.65 -6.14 -4.66
CA GLN A 87 -12.55 -4.77 -5.17
C GLN A 87 -11.79 -3.91 -4.15
N PHE A 88 -11.02 -2.95 -4.66
CA PHE A 88 -10.35 -1.92 -3.88
C PHE A 88 -10.95 -0.57 -4.21
N ASP A 89 -11.12 0.27 -3.20
CA ASP A 89 -11.63 1.63 -3.37
C ASP A 89 -10.54 2.58 -3.86
N ILE A 90 -9.28 2.26 -3.57
CA ILE A 90 -8.09 3.05 -3.92
C ILE A 90 -7.03 2.11 -4.48
N ILE A 91 -6.42 2.50 -5.61
CA ILE A 91 -5.25 1.81 -6.17
C ILE A 91 -4.08 2.79 -6.13
N LEU A 92 -3.02 2.42 -5.40
CA LEU A 92 -1.78 3.17 -5.28
C LEU A 92 -0.68 2.46 -6.08
N ILE A 93 -0.24 3.10 -7.16
CA ILE A 93 0.88 2.62 -7.98
C ILE A 93 2.05 3.59 -7.76
N PRO A 94 3.15 3.17 -7.11
CA PRO A 94 4.32 4.03 -6.95
C PRO A 94 5.00 4.29 -8.29
N GLY A 95 5.77 5.37 -8.37
CA GLY A 95 6.74 5.56 -9.43
C GLY A 95 7.96 4.64 -9.24
N GLY A 96 8.90 4.67 -10.19
CA GLY A 96 10.12 3.88 -10.10
C GLY A 96 10.83 3.73 -11.43
N ALA A 97 12.12 3.37 -11.38
CA ALA A 97 12.98 3.25 -12.56
C ALA A 97 12.64 2.04 -13.44
N CYS A 98 12.00 1.02 -12.86
CA CYS A 98 11.67 -0.24 -13.54
C CYS A 98 10.18 -0.36 -13.89
N SER A 99 9.41 0.74 -13.83
CA SER A 99 8.03 0.79 -14.29
C SER A 99 8.00 0.79 -15.83
N ALA A 100 8.21 -0.39 -16.40
CA ALA A 100 8.07 -0.74 -17.81
C ALA A 100 8.77 0.19 -18.83
N ARG A 101 10.00 -0.17 -19.18
CA ARG A 101 10.45 -0.15 -20.57
C ARG A 101 11.15 -1.47 -20.89
N LYS A 102 10.51 -2.34 -21.69
CA LYS A 102 11.13 -3.55 -22.27
C LYS A 102 12.32 -3.22 -23.20
N ASP A 103 12.46 -1.94 -23.54
CA ASP A 103 13.45 -1.34 -24.43
C ASP A 103 14.52 -0.52 -23.69
N ALA A 104 14.39 -0.31 -22.38
CA ALA A 104 15.44 0.33 -21.60
C ALA A 104 16.37 -0.76 -21.05
N SER A 105 17.40 -1.13 -21.82
CA SER A 105 18.55 -1.82 -21.26
C SER A 105 19.04 -1.02 -20.05
N LEU A 106 18.97 -1.62 -18.86
CA LEU A 106 19.64 -1.08 -17.69
C LEU A 106 21.13 -0.90 -18.06
N PRO A 107 21.75 0.28 -17.83
CA PRO A 107 23.19 0.37 -17.94
C PRO A 107 23.79 -0.58 -16.90
N ASN A 108 24.67 -1.47 -17.35
CA ASN A 108 25.39 -2.43 -16.53
C ASN A 108 25.97 -1.72 -15.30
N LEU A 109 25.51 -2.13 -14.12
CA LEU A 109 26.18 -1.87 -12.84
C LEU A 109 26.91 -3.15 -12.42
#